data_AF-A0A1V5IN16-F1
#
_entry.id   AF-A0A1V5IN16-F1
#
_cell.length_a   1.000
_cell.length_b   1.000
_cell.length_c   1.000
_cell.angle_alpha   90.00
_cell.angle_beta   90.00
_cell.angle_gamma   90.00
#
_symmetry.space_group_name_H-M   'P 1'
#
loop_
_entity.id
_entity.type
_entity.pdbx_description
1 polymer ?
#
loop_
_entity_poly.entity_id
_entity_poly.type
_entity_poly.pdbx_seq_one_letter_code
_entity_poly.pdbx_strand_id
1 'polypeptide(L)' 'MEVESNGSGEPTDTEAEPPERLDLDLLVVGKKMGLSFDEMNMFRVRDLIKFVRIYTGNDEETEVRQANQADFDRW' A
#
# COMPACT_ATOMS: atom_id res chain seq x y z
N MET A 1 -20.86 42.62 2.70
CA MET A 1 -20.79 41.59 1.65
C MET A 1 -20.17 40.38 2.30
N GLU A 2 -20.96 39.32 2.35
CA GLU A 2 -20.58 37.96 2.71
C GLU A 2 -19.57 37.37 1.71
N VAL A 3 -19.21 36.12 1.98
CA VAL A 3 -18.74 35.04 1.09
C VAL A 3 -17.22 34.84 0.93
N GLU A 4 -16.58 33.69 1.23
CA GLU A 4 -16.96 32.42 1.89
C GLU A 4 -15.71 31.76 2.51
N SER A 5 -15.98 30.96 3.53
CA SER A 5 -15.18 29.80 3.95
C SER A 5 -14.89 28.88 2.75
N ASN A 6 -13.68 28.32 2.66
CA ASN A 6 -13.57 26.95 2.14
C ASN A 6 -12.24 26.28 2.50
N GLY A 7 -12.36 25.16 3.21
CA GLY A 7 -11.57 23.97 2.91
C GLY A 7 -10.33 23.71 3.75
N SER A 8 -10.53 23.41 5.04
CA SER A 8 -9.67 22.45 5.73
C SER A 8 -9.76 21.09 5.02
N GLY A 9 -8.65 20.63 4.47
CA GLY A 9 -8.53 19.33 3.83
C GLY A 9 -7.14 19.23 3.25
N GLU A 10 -6.15 19.01 4.11
CA GLU A 10 -4.83 18.54 3.68
C GLU A 10 -5.04 17.33 2.77
N PRO A 11 -4.63 17.37 1.49
CA PRO A 11 -4.36 16.13 0.80
C PRO A 11 -3.05 15.63 1.41
N THR A 12 -3.11 14.70 2.36
CA THR A 12 -1.95 13.86 2.63
C THR A 12 -1.81 12.84 1.50
N ASP A 13 -1.71 13.33 0.25
CA ASP A 13 -0.91 12.64 -0.74
C ASP A 13 0.51 12.85 -0.25
N THR A 14 1.04 11.87 0.49
CA THR A 14 2.49 11.77 0.61
C THR A 14 2.99 11.77 -0.82
N GLU A 15 3.61 12.88 -1.22
CA GLU A 15 4.21 13.11 -2.52
C GLU A 15 5.37 12.12 -2.65
N ALA A 16 5.02 10.86 -2.88
CA ALA A 16 5.97 9.79 -3.13
C ALA A 16 6.57 10.16 -4.48
N GLU A 17 7.79 10.70 -4.44
CA GLU A 17 8.56 10.93 -5.65
C GLU A 17 8.47 9.66 -6.50
N PRO A 18 8.12 9.77 -7.79
CA PRO A 18 8.02 8.61 -8.64
C PRO A 18 9.38 7.90 -8.58
N PRO A 19 9.40 6.59 -8.29
CA PRO A 19 10.65 5.90 -8.06
C PRO A 19 11.57 6.10 -9.27
N GLU A 20 12.80 6.58 -9.02
CA GLU A 20 13.78 6.90 -10.05
C GLU A 20 13.99 5.74 -11.03
N ARG A 21 13.75 4.51 -10.54
CA ARG A 21 13.85 3.25 -11.29
C ARG A 21 12.72 2.28 -10.94
N LEU A 22 11.48 2.65 -11.29
CA LEU A 22 10.30 1.78 -11.14
C LEU A 22 10.52 0.36 -11.69
N ASP A 23 11.29 0.24 -12.77
CA ASP A 23 11.67 -1.04 -13.38
C ASP A 23 12.45 -1.95 -12.40
N LEU A 24 13.39 -1.39 -11.63
CA LEU A 24 14.16 -2.13 -10.64
C LEU A 24 13.32 -2.50 -9.43
N ASP A 25 12.42 -1.61 -9.00
CA ASP A 25 11.52 -1.89 -7.87
C ASP A 25 10.60 -3.07 -8.18
N LEU A 26 10.06 -3.13 -9.40
CA LEU A 26 9.23 -4.25 -9.85
C LEU A 26 10.02 -5.57 -9.88
N LEU A 27 11.28 -5.54 -10.31
CA LEU A 27 12.15 -6.72 -10.31
C LEU A 27 12.43 -7.20 -8.88
N VAL A 28 12.73 -6.29 -7.96
CA VAL A 28 12.97 -6.63 -6.54
C VAL A 28 11.72 -7.25 -5.93
N VAL A 29 10.55 -6.67 -6.19
CA VAL A 29 9.27 -7.18 -5.69
C VAL A 29 8.99 -8.58 -6.23
N GLY A 30 9.10 -8.80 -7.54
CA GLY A 30 8.89 -10.13 -8.11
C GLY A 30 9.88 -11.17 -7.57
N LYS A 31 11.14 -10.79 -7.34
CA LYS A 31 12.12 -11.68 -6.68
C LYS A 31 11.77 -12.01 -5.24
N LYS A 32 11.28 -11.04 -4.46
CA LYS A 32 10.82 -11.29 -3.08
C LYS A 32 9.62 -12.24 -3.03
N MET A 33 8.78 -12.24 -4.06
CA MET A 33 7.62 -13.14 -4.19
C MET A 33 7.96 -14.51 -4.78
N GLY A 34 9.23 -14.76 -5.11
CA GLY A 34 9.66 -16.04 -5.69
C GLY A 34 9.35 -16.20 -7.18
N LEU A 35 9.03 -15.11 -7.89
CA LEU A 35 8.79 -15.17 -9.34
C LEU A 35 10.10 -15.27 -10.12
N SER A 36 10.11 -16.16 -11.11
CA SER A 36 11.12 -16.21 -12.16
C SER A 36 11.00 -14.99 -13.09
N PHE A 37 12.06 -14.73 -13.87
CA PHE A 37 12.03 -13.63 -14.83
C PHE A 37 10.99 -13.84 -15.93
N ASP A 38 10.82 -15.11 -16.36
CA ASP A 38 9.82 -15.47 -17.37
C ASP A 38 8.40 -15.26 -16.83
N GLU A 39 8.13 -15.63 -15.58
CA GLU A 39 6.82 -15.38 -14.94
C GLU A 39 6.53 -13.89 -14.80
N MET A 40 7.52 -13.08 -14.40
CA MET A 40 7.35 -11.63 -14.34
C MET A 40 7.03 -11.02 -15.71
N ASN A 41 7.65 -11.51 -16.78
CA ASN A 41 7.41 -11.04 -18.15
C ASN A 41 6.02 -11.40 -18.70
N MET A 42 5.34 -12.38 -18.10
CA MET A 42 3.94 -12.70 -18.47
C MET A 42 2.95 -11.65 -17.96
N PHE A 43 3.33 -10.86 -16.95
CA PHE A 43 2.47 -9.82 -16.39
C PHE A 43 2.67 -8.49 -17.11
N ARG A 44 1.57 -7.77 -17.35
CA ARG A 44 1.68 -6.32 -17.51
C ARG A 44 2.07 -5.72 -16.17
N VAL A 45 2.76 -4.58 -16.19
CA VAL A 45 3.16 -3.85 -14.97
C VAL A 45 1.97 -3.68 -13.99
N ARG A 46 0.78 -3.30 -14.51
CA ARG A 46 -0.43 -3.16 -13.70
C ARG A 46 -0.87 -4.46 -13.01
N ASP A 47 -0.68 -5.59 -13.67
CA ASP A 47 -1.10 -6.90 -13.19
C ASP A 47 -0.13 -7.39 -12.11
N LEU A 48 1.17 -7.16 -12.30
CA LEU A 48 2.18 -7.43 -11.28
C LEU A 48 1.94 -6.60 -10.01
N ILE A 49 1.66 -5.30 -10.15
CA ILE A 49 1.32 -4.44 -9.00
C ILE A 49 0.06 -4.94 -8.28
N LYS A 50 -0.97 -5.34 -9.03
CA LYS A 50 -2.21 -5.85 -8.44
C LYS A 50 -2.00 -7.21 -7.75
N PHE A 51 -1.25 -8.10 -8.38
CA PHE A 51 -0.85 -9.39 -7.81
C PHE A 51 -0.15 -9.19 -6.47
N VAL A 52 0.80 -8.26 -6.43
CA VAL A 52 1.56 -7.92 -5.22
C VAL A 52 0.64 -7.48 -4.09
N ARG A 53 -0.29 -6.56 -4.36
CA ARG A 53 -1.26 -6.08 -3.37
C ARG A 53 -2.16 -7.20 -2.83
N ILE A 54 -2.57 -8.13 -3.68
CA ILE A 54 -3.36 -9.29 -3.26
C ILE A 54 -2.50 -10.22 -2.39
N TYR A 55 -1.26 -10.48 -2.80
CA TYR A 55 -0.34 -11.39 -2.12
C TYR A 55 0.06 -10.89 -0.73
N THR A 56 0.34 -9.59 -0.58
CA THR A 56 0.72 -9.00 0.72
C THR A 56 -0.46 -8.89 1.68
N GLY A 57 -1.69 -9.14 1.21
CA GLY A 57 -2.91 -8.73 1.89
C GLY A 57 -3.08 -7.23 1.73
N ASN A 58 -4.15 -6.80 1.06
CA ASN A 58 -4.63 -5.43 1.19
C ASN A 58 -5.18 -5.35 2.63
N ASP A 59 -4.60 -4.52 3.49
CA ASP A 59 -4.98 -4.28 4.88
C ASP A 59 -6.39 -3.65 5.02
N GLU A 60 -7.41 -4.25 4.41
CA GLU A 60 -8.81 -3.86 4.58
C GLU A 60 -9.53 -4.73 5.63
N GLU A 61 -8.94 -5.85 6.08
CA GLU A 61 -9.57 -6.74 7.08
C GLU A 61 -8.67 -7.26 8.20
N THR A 62 -7.44 -6.74 8.35
CA THR A 62 -6.75 -6.90 9.64
C THR A 62 -7.19 -5.75 10.54
N GLU A 63 -8.41 -5.81 11.07
CA GLU A 63 -8.77 -5.01 12.24
C GLU A 63 -7.81 -5.42 13.36
N VAL A 64 -6.68 -4.72 13.46
CA VAL A 64 -5.80 -4.81 14.62
C VAL A 64 -6.65 -4.36 15.79
N ARG A 65 -7.17 -5.32 16.56
CA ARG A 65 -7.98 -5.05 17.74
C ARG A 65 -7.17 -4.12 18.64
N GLN A 66 -7.66 -2.90 18.81
CA GLN A 66 -7.09 -1.95 19.78
C GLN A 66 -7.16 -2.57 21.17
N ALA A 67 -6.04 -2.50 21.90
CA ALA A 67 -6.01 -2.91 23.30
C ALA A 67 -7.02 -2.07 24.09
N ASN A 68 -7.87 -2.73 24.87
CA ASN A 68 -8.89 -2.06 25.67
C ASN A 68 -8.65 -2.27 27.17
N GLN A 69 -9.43 -1.60 28.02
CA GLN A 69 -9.30 -1.67 29.47
C GLN A 69 -9.38 -3.10 30.01
N ALA A 70 -10.14 -3.99 29.37
CA ALA A 70 -10.25 -5.39 29.75
C ALA A 70 -8.94 -6.19 29.55
N ASP A 71 -8.03 -5.70 28.69
CA ASP A 71 -6.70 -6.26 28.51
C ASP A 71 -5.75 -5.84 29.67
N PHE A 72 -5.99 -4.68 30.30
CA PHE A 72 -5.28 -4.23 31.50
C PHE A 72 -5.80 -4.86 32.79
N ASP A 73 -7.12 -5.04 32.90
CA ASP A 73 -7.78 -5.59 34.10
C ASP A 73 -7.50 -7.09 34.32
N ARG A 74 -6.80 -7.74 33.38
CA ARG A 74 -6.43 -9.16 33.42
C ARG A 74 -5.12 -9.45 34.15
N TRP A 75 -4.43 -8.43 34.66
CA TRP A 75 -3.15 -8.52 35.38
C TRP A 75 -3.22 -7.92 36.79
#